data_AF-V4XJG1-F1
#
_entry.id   AF-V4XJG1-F1
#
_cell.length_a   1.000
_cell.length_b   1.000
_cell.length_c   1.000
_cell.angle_alpha   90.00
_cell.angle_beta   90.00
_cell.angle_gamma   90.00
#
_symmetry.space_group_name_H-M   'P 1'
#
loop_
_entity.id
_entity.type
_entity.pdbx_description
1 polymer ?
#
loop_
_entity_poly.entity_id
_entity_poly.type
_entity_poly.pdbx_seq_one_letter_code
_entity_poly.pdbx_strand_id
1 'polypeptide(L)'
;MADSGVQRVAHDLLGEPHIRGRRVSVRQVAALVEERDTEPETVADRFDLDVADVYHALAYYHDHPGEMQAVERERTDAIKAIDDEIERPDGVEPDVTDDA
;
A
#
# COMPACT_ATOMS: atom_id res chain seq x y z
N MET A 1 -16.04 26.23 11.79
CA MET A 1 -15.66 25.89 10.41
C MET A 1 -14.88 24.59 10.52
N ALA A 2 -15.38 23.50 9.94
CA ALA A 2 -14.66 22.24 9.93
C ALA A 2 -13.36 22.51 9.18
N ASP A 3 -12.23 22.33 9.86
CA ASP A 3 -10.95 22.17 9.19
C ASP A 3 -11.16 21.01 8.22
N SER A 4 -11.24 21.28 6.91
CA SER A 4 -11.10 20.22 5.92
C SER A 4 -9.67 19.76 6.06
N GLY A 5 -9.45 18.83 7.00
CA GLY A 5 -8.15 18.42 7.49
C GLY A 5 -7.22 18.18 6.31
N VAL A 6 -6.06 18.81 6.37
CA VAL A 6 -4.96 18.75 5.40
C VAL A 6 -4.86 17.35 4.77
N GLN A 7 -5.44 17.13 3.58
CA GLN A 7 -5.70 15.82 2.94
C GLN A 7 -4.61 14.75 3.17
N ARG A 8 -4.64 13.94 4.24
CA ARG A 8 -3.46 13.15 4.67
C ARG A 8 -2.96 12.13 3.64
N VAL A 9 -3.78 11.83 2.63
CA VAL A 9 -3.44 11.02 1.46
C VAL A 9 -3.16 11.94 0.25
N ALA A 10 -2.08 11.65 -0.47
CA ALA A 10 -1.62 12.34 -1.67
C ALA A 10 -1.33 11.36 -2.82
N HIS A 11 -1.07 11.90 -4.02
CA HIS A 11 -0.87 11.15 -5.27
C HIS A 11 0.32 11.69 -6.09
N ASP A 12 1.23 12.46 -5.47
CA ASP A 12 2.34 13.14 -6.16
C ASP A 12 3.69 12.38 -6.12
N LEU A 13 3.93 11.51 -5.13
CA LEU A 13 5.21 10.78 -4.99
C LEU A 13 5.20 9.35 -5.53
N LEU A 14 4.06 8.67 -5.53
CA LEU A 14 3.88 7.28 -5.99
C LEU A 14 2.79 7.22 -7.05
N GLY A 15 2.79 6.14 -7.85
CA GLY A 15 1.70 5.83 -8.79
C GLY A 15 0.40 5.38 -8.10
N GLU A 16 0.41 5.25 -6.77
CA GLU A 16 -0.73 4.85 -5.94
C GLU A 16 -0.95 5.85 -4.78
N PRO A 17 -2.16 5.90 -4.19
CA PRO A 17 -2.45 6.76 -3.04
C PRO A 17 -1.48 6.47 -1.89
N HIS A 18 -0.94 7.52 -1.28
CA HIS A 18 0.05 7.39 -0.22
C HIS A 18 -0.07 8.48 0.83
N ILE A 19 0.51 8.25 2.00
CA ILE A 19 0.54 9.26 3.06
C ILE A 19 1.35 10.46 2.57
N ARG A 20 0.79 11.67 2.71
CA ARG A 20 1.41 12.89 2.19
C ARG A 20 2.85 13.04 2.66
N GLY A 21 3.75 13.29 1.72
CA GLY A 21 5.16 13.51 2.03
C GLY A 21 5.90 12.24 2.49
N ARG A 22 5.29 11.07 2.28
CA ARG A 22 5.84 9.74 2.61
C ARG A 22 5.67 8.82 1.41
N ARG A 23 6.65 7.95 1.16
CA ARG A 23 6.56 6.88 0.17
C ARG A 23 6.00 5.61 0.80
N VAL A 24 4.91 5.76 1.56
CA VAL A 24 4.19 4.66 2.22
C VAL A 24 2.77 4.69 1.68
N SER A 25 2.43 3.69 0.88
CA SER A 25 1.13 3.67 0.20
C SER A 25 0.00 3.25 1.14
N VAL A 26 -1.20 3.69 0.81
CA VAL A 26 -2.43 3.29 1.51
C VAL A 26 -2.59 1.76 1.47
N ARG A 27 -2.31 1.17 0.30
CA ARG A 27 -2.30 -0.29 0.09
C ARG A 27 -1.34 -1.01 1.03
N GLN A 28 -0.12 -0.51 1.16
CA GLN A 28 0.89 -1.09 2.05
C GLN A 28 0.47 -1.02 3.52
N VAL A 29 -0.15 0.09 3.95
CA VAL A 29 -0.68 0.23 5.31
C VAL A 29 -1.78 -0.81 5.55
N ALA A 30 -2.74 -0.93 4.63
CA ALA A 30 -3.82 -1.92 4.73
C ALA A 30 -3.28 -3.35 4.80
N ALA A 31 -2.35 -3.73 3.92
CA ALA A 31 -1.74 -5.07 3.94
C ALA A 31 -1.03 -5.38 5.27
N LEU A 32 -0.32 -4.41 5.85
CA LEU A 32 0.33 -4.62 7.14
C LEU A 32 -0.67 -4.77 8.30
N VAL A 33 -1.70 -3.92 8.33
CA VAL A 33 -2.64 -3.92 9.46
C VAL A 33 -3.66 -5.04 9.36
N GLU A 34 -4.22 -5.28 8.17
CA GLU A 34 -5.33 -6.21 7.97
C GLU A 34 -4.86 -7.62 7.60
N GLU A 35 -3.87 -7.77 6.70
CA GLU A 35 -3.42 -9.09 6.24
C GLU A 35 -2.30 -9.68 7.11
N ARG A 36 -1.56 -8.81 7.81
CA ARG A 36 -0.44 -9.21 8.69
C ARG A 36 -0.73 -8.95 10.17
N ASP A 37 -1.97 -8.59 10.52
CA ASP A 37 -2.42 -8.29 11.89
C ASP A 37 -1.46 -7.37 12.67
N THR A 38 -0.79 -6.43 11.98
CA THR A 38 0.16 -5.52 12.62
C THR A 38 -0.60 -4.34 13.23
N GLU A 39 -0.36 -4.07 14.51
CA GLU A 39 -0.99 -2.94 15.20
C GLU A 39 -0.66 -1.60 14.47
N PRO A 40 -1.64 -0.70 14.27
CA PRO A 40 -1.42 0.61 13.63
C PRO A 40 -0.28 1.43 14.25
N GLU A 41 -0.13 1.37 15.57
CA GLU A 41 0.95 1.98 16.34
C GLU A 41 2.32 1.41 15.93
N THR A 42 2.40 0.09 15.73
CA THR A 42 3.64 -0.56 15.28
C THR A 42 3.99 -0.15 13.84
N VAL A 43 2.99 0.03 12.98
CA VAL A 43 3.20 0.57 11.62
C VAL A 43 3.70 2.01 11.70
N ALA A 44 3.08 2.84 12.55
CA ALA A 44 3.47 4.23 12.73
C ALA A 44 4.94 4.35 13.19
N ASP A 45 5.31 3.58 14.22
CA ASP A 45 6.68 3.55 14.76
C ASP A 45 7.70 3.07 13.72
N ARG A 46 7.36 2.02 12.95
CA ARG A 46 8.27 1.45 11.94
C ARG A 46 8.56 2.42 10.80
N PHE A 47 7.59 3.25 10.43
CA PHE A 47 7.68 4.12 9.26
C PHE A 47 7.83 5.62 9.61
N ASP A 48 8.03 5.97 10.89
CA ASP A 48 8.12 7.35 11.38
C ASP A 48 6.93 8.21 10.89
N LEU A 49 5.73 7.69 11.18
CA LEU A 49 4.44 8.29 10.83
C LEU A 49 3.70 8.74 12.10
N ASP A 50 2.83 9.74 11.94
CA ASP A 50 1.79 9.98 12.95
C ASP A 50 0.79 8.82 12.89
N VAL A 51 0.41 8.27 14.05
CA VAL A 51 -0.59 7.18 14.11
C VAL A 51 -1.93 7.61 13.50
N ALA A 52 -2.29 8.89 13.57
CA ALA A 52 -3.48 9.42 12.90
C ALA A 52 -3.37 9.32 11.37
N ASP A 53 -2.17 9.45 10.79
CA ASP A 53 -1.97 9.28 9.35
C ASP A 53 -2.16 7.82 8.93
N VAL A 54 -1.76 6.86 9.79
CA VAL A 54 -2.04 5.43 9.60
C VAL A 54 -3.54 5.15 9.60
N TYR A 55 -4.27 5.64 10.60
CA TYR A 55 -5.73 5.48 10.65
C TYR A 55 -6.44 6.19 9.50
N HIS A 56 -5.94 7.35 9.05
CA HIS A 56 -6.48 8.03 7.88
C HIS A 56 -6.22 7.26 6.58
N ALA A 57 -5.07 6.60 6.44
CA ALA A 57 -4.81 5.73 5.31
C ALA A 57 -5.78 4.54 5.31
N LEU A 58 -6.01 3.90 6.46
CA LEU A 58 -7.00 2.81 6.58
C LEU A 58 -8.42 3.28 6.24
N ALA A 59 -8.83 4.45 6.74
CA ALA A 59 -10.12 5.03 6.36
C ALA A 59 -10.21 5.28 4.84
N TYR A 60 -9.16 5.83 4.24
CA TYR A 60 -9.10 6.04 2.80
C TYR A 60 -9.23 4.71 2.03
N TYR A 61 -8.53 3.66 2.47
CA TYR A 61 -8.57 2.33 1.85
C TYR A 61 -10.01 1.80 1.75
N HIS A 62 -10.77 1.86 2.85
CA HIS A 62 -12.15 1.38 2.91
C HIS A 62 -13.15 2.29 2.19
N ASP A 63 -12.90 3.61 2.16
CA ASP A 63 -13.76 4.56 1.47
C ASP A 63 -13.57 4.54 -0.05
N HIS A 64 -12.45 3.99 -0.56
CA HIS A 64 -12.08 4.00 -1.98
C HIS A 64 -11.79 2.60 -2.57
N PRO A 65 -12.69 1.60 -2.40
CA PRO A 65 -12.41 0.23 -2.81
C PRO A 65 -12.17 0.07 -4.33
N GLY A 66 -12.79 0.92 -5.15
CA GLY A 66 -12.60 0.90 -6.60
C GLY A 66 -11.20 1.37 -7.03
N GLU A 67 -10.66 2.40 -6.37
CA GLU A 67 -9.29 2.88 -6.60
C GLU A 67 -8.29 1.82 -6.12
N MET A 68 -8.49 1.27 -4.92
CA MET A 68 -7.61 0.23 -4.37
C MET A 68 -7.59 -1.03 -5.24
N GLN A 69 -8.73 -1.43 -5.80
CA GLN A 69 -8.78 -2.55 -6.74
C GLN A 69 -8.03 -2.25 -8.06
N ALA A 70 -8.06 -1.00 -8.54
CA ALA A 70 -7.30 -0.62 -9.73
C ALA A 70 -5.78 -0.68 -9.46
N VAL A 71 -5.36 -0.18 -8.29
CA VAL A 71 -3.97 -0.26 -7.84
C VAL A 71 -3.48 -1.71 -7.76
N GLU A 72 -4.27 -2.62 -7.17
CA GLU A 72 -3.89 -4.05 -7.07
C GLU A 72 -3.76 -4.72 -8.45
N ARG A 73 -4.65 -4.37 -9.40
CA ARG A 73 -4.55 -4.86 -10.78
C ARG A 73 -3.28 -4.35 -11.46
N GLU A 74 -3.03 -3.04 -11.40
CA GLU A 74 -1.85 -2.43 -12.02
C GLU A 74 -0.56 -3.05 -11.49
N ARG A 75 -0.50 -3.27 -10.17
CA ARG A 75 0.64 -3.94 -9.53
C ARG A 75 0.82 -5.37 -10.01
N THR A 76 -0.26 -6.15 -10.04
CA THR A 76 -0.23 -7.55 -10.50
C THR A 76 0.20 -7.65 -11.96
N ASP A 77 -0.34 -6.79 -12.81
CA ASP A 77 -0.01 -6.73 -14.24
C ASP A 77 1.46 -6.34 -14.45
N ALA A 78 1.98 -5.36 -13.69
CA ALA A 78 3.38 -4.96 -13.75
C ALA A 78 4.33 -6.09 -13.32
N ILE A 79 4.00 -6.81 -12.25
CA ILE A 79 4.80 -7.96 -11.78
C ILE A 79 4.79 -9.07 -12.83
N LYS A 80 3.62 -9.40 -13.38
CA LYS A 80 3.48 -10.44 -14.39
C LYS A 80 4.25 -10.09 -15.68
N ALA A 81 4.18 -8.86 -16.14
CA ALA A 81 4.89 -8.41 -17.33
C ALA A 81 6.41 -8.57 -17.20
N ILE A 82 6.95 -8.26 -16.01
CA ILE A 82 8.37 -8.49 -15.71
C ILE A 82 8.65 -10.00 -15.72
N ASP A 83 7.77 -10.80 -15.13
CA ASP A 83 7.98 -12.24 -15.05
C ASP A 83 8.04 -12.94 -16.41
N ASP A 84 7.19 -12.50 -17.34
CA ASP A 84 7.18 -13.00 -18.72
C ASP A 84 8.45 -12.60 -19.51
N GLU A 85 9.18 -11.57 -19.10
CA GLU A 85 10.36 -11.03 -19.80
C GLU A 85 11.70 -11.58 -19.27
N ILE A 86 11.78 -11.95 -17.99
CA ILE A 86 13.05 -12.32 -17.35
C ILE A 86 13.40 -13.81 -17.49
N GLU A 87 14.63 -14.13 -17.88
CA GLU A 87 15.19 -15.48 -17.78
C GLU A 87 15.63 -15.75 -16.33
N ARG A 88 14.89 -16.62 -15.63
CA ARG A 88 15.26 -17.06 -14.28
C ARG A 88 16.32 -18.16 -14.33
N PRO A 89 17.38 -18.09 -13.50
CA PRO A 89 18.37 -19.15 -13.42
C PRO A 89 17.76 -20.44 -12.86
N ASP A 90 18.23 -21.59 -13.37
CA ASP A 90 17.75 -22.90 -12.94
C ASP A 90 17.84 -23.10 -11.42
N GLY A 91 16.74 -23.57 -10.82
CA GLY A 91 16.65 -23.87 -9.39
C GLY A 91 16.33 -22.67 -8.48
N VAL A 92 16.01 -21.50 -9.05
CA VAL A 92 15.54 -20.33 -8.29
C VAL A 92 14.11 -19.98 -8.69
N GLU A 93 13.14 -20.47 -7.90
CA GLU A 93 11.76 -20.01 -7.96
C GLU A 93 11.55 -18.94 -6.86
N PRO A 94 10.96 -17.77 -7.18
CA PRO A 94 10.57 -16.84 -6.14
C PRO A 94 9.49 -17.47 -5.28
N ASP A 95 9.53 -17.17 -3.98
CA ASP A 95 8.42 -17.44 -3.07
C ASP A 95 7.21 -16.63 -3.55
N VAL A 96 6.37 -17.26 -4.36
CA VAL A 96 5.04 -16.77 -4.68
C VAL A 96 4.18 -17.12 -3.46
N THR A 97 4.21 -16.28 -2.43
CA THR A 97 3.21 -16.36 -1.38
C THR A 97 1.86 -16.00 -2.00
N ASP A 98 1.08 -17.02 -2.36
CA ASP A 98 -0.36 -16.93 -2.57
C ASP A 98 -0.98 -16.51 -1.22
N ASP A 99 -1.03 -15.21 -0.94
CA ASP A 99 -1.95 -14.66 0.04
C ASP A 99 -3.35 -14.75 -0.60
N ALA A 100 -4.13 -15.72 -0.14
CA ALA A 100 -5.49 -16.04 -0.55
C ALA A 100 -6.48 -15.79 0.60
#